data_AF-A0A1C7M3A0-F1
#
_entry.id   AF-A0A1C7M3A0-F1
#
_cell.length_a   1.000
_cell.length_b   1.000
_cell.length_c   1.000
_cell.angle_alpha   90.00
_cell.angle_beta   90.00
_cell.angle_gamma   90.00
#
_symmetry.space_group_name_H-M   'P 1'
#
loop_
_entity.id
_entity.type
_entity.pdbx_description
1 polymer ?
#
loop_
_entity_poly.entity_id
_entity_poly.type
_entity_poly.pdbx_seq_one_letter_code
_entity_poly.pdbx_strand_id
1 'polypeptide(L)'
;MRALISSLRLSKKGFRALDIADSSYTQDSSLEILISIVNTTSSANDLCYLGTLVLPIDGRKRLEFYGLLMRLSRLRCIEVEVTDWDPAPTNRAALRALTCELRLYCPSVTRVVFVYDFDRFMINVVDDLCVFDEDAVTDTLWREV
;
A
#
# COMPACT_ATOMS: atom_id res chain seq x y z
N MET A 1 11.53 6.49 -12.88
CA MET A 1 10.51 7.13 -12.01
C MET A 1 9.88 8.42 -12.59
N ARG A 2 10.64 9.48 -12.94
CA ARG A 2 10.06 10.76 -13.46
C ARG A 2 9.12 10.61 -14.66
N ALA A 3 9.46 9.73 -15.61
CA ALA A 3 8.64 9.46 -16.79
C ALA A 3 7.28 8.80 -16.46
N LEU A 4 7.23 7.96 -15.43
CA LEU A 4 5.98 7.37 -14.94
C LEU A 4 5.11 8.46 -14.31
N ILE A 5 5.68 9.27 -13.42
CA ILE A 5 4.98 10.38 -12.76
C ILE A 5 4.43 11.37 -13.80
N SER A 6 5.21 11.73 -14.82
CA SER A 6 4.72 12.59 -15.90
C SER A 6 3.59 11.94 -16.68
N SER A 7 3.66 10.62 -16.93
CA SER A 7 2.61 9.91 -17.65
C SER A 7 1.32 9.78 -16.84
N LEU A 8 1.40 9.55 -15.52
CA LEU A 8 0.24 9.51 -14.63
C LEU A 8 -0.53 10.82 -14.66
N ARG A 9 0.17 11.96 -14.68
CA ARG A 9 -0.43 13.30 -14.78
C ARG A 9 -1.14 13.57 -16.10
N LEU A 10 -0.76 12.89 -17.17
CA LEU A 10 -1.40 13.03 -18.48
C LEU A 10 -2.69 12.21 -18.59
N SER A 11 -2.96 11.32 -17.63
CA SER A 11 -4.18 10.52 -17.66
C SER A 11 -5.43 11.36 -17.40
N LYS A 12 -6.35 11.34 -18.36
CA LYS A 12 -7.66 12.01 -18.26
C LYS A 12 -8.70 11.20 -17.50
N LYS A 13 -8.42 9.93 -17.20
CA LYS A 13 -9.27 9.03 -16.41
C LYS A 13 -8.52 8.58 -15.15
N GLY A 14 -9.24 8.44 -14.05
CA GLY A 14 -8.69 7.83 -12.84
C GLY A 14 -8.28 6.39 -13.09
N PHE A 15 -7.21 5.95 -12.43
CA PHE A 15 -6.80 4.55 -12.42
C PHE A 15 -7.35 3.88 -11.17
N ARG A 16 -7.81 2.63 -11.32
CA ARG A 16 -8.34 1.84 -10.20
C ARG A 16 -7.28 0.97 -9.54
N ALA A 17 -6.25 0.59 -10.28
CA ALA A 17 -5.12 -0.16 -9.79
C ALA A 17 -3.84 0.46 -10.33
N LEU A 18 -2.84 0.60 -9.47
CA LEU A 18 -1.49 0.96 -9.85
C LEU A 18 -0.53 0.02 -9.15
N ASP A 19 0.22 -0.74 -9.93
CA ASP A 19 1.31 -1.56 -9.46
C ASP A 19 2.59 -1.14 -10.16
N ILE A 20 3.66 -0.99 -9.40
CA ILE A 20 4.97 -0.63 -9.94
C ILE A 20 5.89 -1.74 -9.45
N ALA A 21 6.34 -2.60 -10.34
CA ALA A 21 7.31 -3.64 -10.02
C ALA A 21 8.72 -3.09 -10.25
N ASP A 22 9.39 -2.62 -9.19
CA ASP A 22 10.80 -2.21 -9.21
C ASP A 22 11.50 -2.82 -7.99
N SER A 23 12.65 -3.44 -8.21
CA SER A 23 13.41 -4.13 -7.17
C SER A 23 14.20 -3.16 -6.26
N SER A 24 14.20 -1.86 -6.56
CA SER A 24 15.01 -0.85 -5.87
C SER A 24 14.22 0.14 -5.02
N TYR A 25 13.06 -0.25 -4.48
CA TYR A 25 12.29 0.65 -3.63
C TYR A 25 13.01 0.98 -2.34
N THR A 26 13.18 2.27 -2.10
CA THR A 26 13.55 2.81 -0.80
C THR A 26 12.33 3.45 -0.15
N GLN A 27 12.41 3.74 1.15
CA GLN A 27 11.39 4.53 1.85
C GLN A 27 11.15 5.89 1.16
N ASP A 28 12.22 6.56 0.71
CA ASP A 28 12.14 7.86 0.06
C ASP A 28 11.48 7.78 -1.32
N SER A 29 11.89 6.80 -2.14
CA SER A 29 11.27 6.57 -3.45
C SER A 29 9.78 6.24 -3.33
N SER A 30 9.40 5.46 -2.31
CA SER A 30 8.01 5.08 -2.04
C SER A 30 7.16 6.30 -1.68
N LEU A 31 7.68 7.19 -0.84
CA LEU A 31 7.03 8.46 -0.50
C LEU A 31 6.89 9.37 -1.72
N GLU A 32 7.94 9.53 -2.53
CA GLU A 32 7.88 10.35 -3.75
C GLU A 32 6.82 9.85 -4.75
N ILE A 33 6.69 8.53 -4.90
CA ILE A 33 5.64 7.90 -5.70
C ILE A 33 4.27 8.22 -5.11
N LEU A 34 4.08 7.98 -3.81
CA LEU A 34 2.80 8.18 -3.15
C LEU A 34 2.36 9.66 -3.21
N ILE A 35 3.26 10.61 -2.96
CA ILE A 35 3.05 12.05 -3.14
C ILE A 35 2.58 12.37 -4.56
N SER A 36 3.23 11.76 -5.56
CA SER A 36 2.89 11.97 -6.97
C SER A 36 1.50 11.44 -7.32
N ILE A 37 1.13 10.27 -6.79
CA ILE A 37 -0.19 9.67 -6.97
C ILE A 37 -1.27 10.57 -6.35
N VAL A 38 -1.13 10.95 -5.09
CA VAL A 38 -2.17 11.74 -4.38
C VAL A 38 -2.34 13.14 -4.96
N ASN A 39 -1.29 13.71 -5.55
CA ASN A 39 -1.34 15.02 -6.20
C ASN A 39 -1.91 14.96 -7.63
N THR A 40 -2.18 13.76 -8.15
CA THR A 40 -2.89 13.56 -9.42
C THR A 40 -4.38 13.36 -9.12
N THR A 41 -5.15 14.45 -9.16
CA THR A 41 -6.53 14.55 -8.62
C THR A 41 -7.53 13.54 -9.19
N SER A 42 -7.42 13.18 -10.47
CA SER A 42 -8.28 12.17 -11.10
C SER A 42 -7.97 10.75 -10.59
N SER A 43 -6.71 10.45 -10.32
CA SER A 43 -6.26 9.11 -9.91
C SER A 43 -6.52 8.85 -8.44
N ALA A 44 -6.29 9.83 -7.56
CA ALA A 44 -6.41 9.65 -6.11
C ALA A 44 -7.81 9.22 -5.65
N ASN A 45 -8.86 9.69 -6.33
CA ASN A 45 -10.25 9.42 -5.95
C ASN A 45 -10.80 8.09 -6.49
N ASP A 46 -10.15 7.47 -7.47
CA ASP A 46 -10.61 6.23 -8.09
C ASP A 46 -9.71 5.02 -7.77
N LEU A 47 -8.55 5.27 -7.18
CA LEU A 47 -7.58 4.23 -6.85
C LEU A 47 -8.12 3.31 -5.75
N CYS A 48 -8.21 2.02 -6.09
CA CYS A 48 -8.69 0.95 -5.22
C CYS A 48 -7.59 -0.06 -4.86
N TYR A 49 -6.56 -0.19 -5.69
CA TYR A 49 -5.39 -1.02 -5.44
C TYR A 49 -4.11 -0.21 -5.62
N LEU A 50 -3.20 -0.33 -4.66
CA LEU A 50 -1.85 0.22 -4.71
C LEU A 50 -0.85 -0.91 -4.45
N GLY A 51 0.00 -1.16 -5.44
CA GLY A 51 1.08 -2.15 -5.36
C GLY A 51 2.18 -1.74 -4.38
N THR A 52 3.26 -2.51 -4.37
CA THR A 52 4.21 -2.52 -3.26
C THR A 52 4.91 -1.17 -3.05
N LEU A 53 4.76 -0.62 -1.84
CA LEU A 53 5.52 0.53 -1.33
C LEU A 53 6.27 0.13 -0.06
N VAL A 54 7.47 0.67 0.16
CA VAL A 54 8.19 0.42 1.43
C VAL A 54 7.46 1.12 2.57
N LEU A 55 7.08 0.36 3.60
CA LEU A 55 6.50 0.90 4.82
C LEU A 55 7.60 1.53 5.67
N PRO A 56 7.61 2.86 5.87
CA PRO A 56 8.71 3.51 6.58
C PRO A 56 8.81 3.08 8.05
N ILE A 57 10.04 2.89 8.52
CA ILE A 57 10.35 2.57 9.92
C ILE A 57 10.47 3.87 10.74
N ASP A 58 11.06 4.91 10.15
CA ASP A 58 11.20 6.22 10.79
C ASP A 58 9.82 6.84 11.07
N GLY A 59 9.57 7.23 12.32
CA GLY A 59 8.26 7.70 12.77
C GLY A 59 7.75 8.94 12.02
N ARG A 60 8.63 9.83 11.54
CA ARG A 60 8.21 11.01 10.78
C ARG A 60 7.80 10.63 9.37
N LYS A 61 8.63 9.85 8.68
CA LYS A 61 8.32 9.33 7.33
C LYS A 61 7.07 8.45 7.34
N ARG A 62 6.88 7.67 8.39
CA ARG A 62 5.72 6.80 8.57
C ARG A 62 4.43 7.60 8.77
N LEU A 63 4.48 8.66 9.57
CA LEU A 63 3.34 9.57 9.73
C LEU A 63 3.01 10.30 8.42
N GLU A 64 4.03 10.72 7.66
CA GLU A 64 3.84 11.30 6.33
C GLU A 64 3.19 10.30 5.37
N PHE A 65 3.69 9.07 5.32
CA PHE A 65 3.11 7.98 4.52
C PHE A 65 1.62 7.80 4.83
N TYR A 66 1.24 7.72 6.10
CA TYR A 66 -0.15 7.62 6.51
C TYR A 66 -0.98 8.85 6.16
N GLY A 67 -0.45 10.05 6.36
CA GLY A 67 -1.12 11.30 5.97
C GLY A 67 -1.42 11.36 4.47
N LEU A 68 -0.58 10.74 3.64
CA LEU A 68 -0.83 10.60 2.21
C LEU A 68 -1.90 9.54 1.93
N LEU A 69 -1.90 8.40 2.62
CA LEU A 69 -2.95 7.37 2.48
C LEU A 69 -4.35 7.89 2.83
N MET A 70 -4.47 8.82 3.78
CA MET A 70 -5.74 9.48 4.12
C MET A 70 -6.39 10.17 2.90
N ARG A 71 -5.61 10.51 1.87
CA ARG A 71 -6.11 11.15 0.64
C ARG A 71 -6.64 10.15 -0.39
N LEU A 72 -6.47 8.84 -0.17
CA LEU A 72 -6.90 7.76 -1.06
C LEU A 72 -8.18 7.10 -0.53
N SER A 73 -9.28 7.84 -0.48
CA SER A 73 -10.53 7.44 0.20
C SER A 73 -11.23 6.19 -0.35
N ARG A 74 -10.81 5.69 -1.51
CA ARG A 74 -11.33 4.47 -2.14
C ARG A 74 -10.34 3.30 -2.18
N LEU A 75 -9.16 3.47 -1.56
CA LEU A 75 -8.15 2.43 -1.52
C LEU A 75 -8.67 1.26 -0.70
N ARG A 76 -8.74 0.07 -1.31
CA ARG A 76 -9.20 -1.17 -0.68
C ARG A 76 -8.08 -2.15 -0.44
N CYS A 77 -7.09 -2.18 -1.33
CA CYS A 77 -5.93 -3.06 -1.23
C CYS A 77 -4.64 -2.25 -1.31
N ILE A 78 -3.73 -2.48 -0.38
CA ILE A 78 -2.38 -1.93 -0.43
C ILE A 78 -1.37 -3.04 -0.16
N GLU A 79 -0.27 -3.01 -0.89
CA GLU A 79 0.88 -3.86 -0.63
C GLU A 79 2.02 -3.05 -0.03
N VAL A 80 2.65 -3.57 1.01
CA VAL A 80 3.73 -2.89 1.71
C VAL A 80 4.93 -3.80 1.92
N GLU A 81 6.10 -3.30 1.55
CA GLU A 81 7.38 -3.95 1.78
C GLU A 81 7.89 -3.64 3.19
N VAL A 82 8.26 -4.69 3.93
CA VAL A 82 8.70 -4.63 5.33
C VAL A 82 10.03 -5.34 5.58
N THR A 83 10.76 -5.73 4.54
CA THR A 83 12.06 -6.43 4.64
C THR A 83 13.07 -5.71 5.56
N ASP A 84 13.13 -4.38 5.50
CA ASP A 84 14.10 -3.60 6.29
C ASP A 84 13.76 -3.50 7.80
N TRP A 85 12.61 -4.04 8.23
CA TRP A 85 12.19 -3.95 9.62
C TRP A 85 12.99 -4.89 10.53
N ASP A 86 13.42 -4.38 11.69
CA ASP A 86 14.12 -5.15 12.72
C ASP A 86 13.49 -4.93 14.12
N PRO A 87 12.84 -5.95 14.72
CA PRO A 87 12.58 -7.27 14.15
C PRO A 87 11.54 -7.22 13.02
N ALA A 88 11.65 -8.13 12.06
CA ALA A 88 10.70 -8.24 10.96
C ALA A 88 9.29 -8.57 11.48
N PRO A 89 8.23 -7.88 11.01
CA PRO A 89 6.89 -8.02 11.57
C PRO A 89 6.13 -9.22 10.96
N THR A 90 6.79 -10.36 10.75
CA THR A 90 6.23 -11.51 10.01
C THR A 90 5.26 -12.38 10.83
N ASN A 91 5.20 -12.21 12.16
CA ASN A 91 4.24 -12.94 12.97
C ASN A 91 2.82 -12.35 12.84
N ARG A 92 1.80 -13.21 12.97
CA ARG A 92 0.39 -12.83 12.75
C ARG A 92 -0.07 -11.66 13.62
N ALA A 93 0.42 -11.55 14.87
CA ALA A 93 0.02 -10.47 15.77
C ALA A 93 0.58 -9.12 15.30
N ALA A 94 1.84 -9.08 14.86
CA ALA A 94 2.48 -7.89 14.31
C ALA A 94 1.80 -7.45 13.01
N LEU A 95 1.57 -8.37 12.07
CA LEU A 95 0.86 -8.08 10.81
C LEU A 95 -0.52 -7.47 11.07
N ARG A 96 -1.31 -8.08 11.98
CA ARG A 96 -2.62 -7.54 12.37
C ARG A 96 -2.53 -6.15 13.01
N ALA A 97 -1.55 -5.94 13.89
CA ALA A 97 -1.35 -4.64 14.51
C ALA A 97 -1.02 -3.56 13.47
N LEU A 98 -0.15 -3.86 12.50
CA LEU A 98 0.19 -2.97 11.40
C LEU A 98 -1.00 -2.70 10.46
N THR A 99 -1.82 -3.72 10.17
CA THR A 99 -3.06 -3.53 9.41
C THR A 99 -4.02 -2.61 10.14
N CYS A 100 -4.23 -2.81 11.45
CA CYS A 100 -5.04 -1.91 12.26
C CYS A 100 -4.49 -0.48 12.24
N GLU A 101 -3.18 -0.31 12.40
CA GLU A 101 -2.50 0.99 12.34
C GLU A 101 -2.76 1.70 10.99
N LEU A 102 -2.58 1.01 9.86
CA LEU A 102 -2.89 1.53 8.52
C LEU A 102 -4.36 1.98 8.41
N ARG A 103 -5.29 1.17 8.92
CA ARG A 103 -6.73 1.47 8.86
C ARG A 103 -7.16 2.65 9.71
N LEU A 104 -6.42 3.02 10.75
CA LEU A 104 -6.68 4.26 11.49
C LEU A 104 -6.62 5.48 10.58
N TYR A 105 -5.75 5.43 9.55
CA TYR A 105 -5.55 6.51 8.60
C TYR A 105 -6.25 6.28 7.26
N CYS A 106 -6.47 5.03 6.85
CA CYS A 106 -7.18 4.70 5.62
C CYS A 106 -8.25 3.62 5.88
N PRO A 107 -9.43 3.97 6.44
CA PRO A 107 -10.44 3.00 6.87
C PRO A 107 -11.06 2.17 5.73
N SER A 108 -10.96 2.66 4.49
CA SER A 108 -11.44 1.98 3.28
C SER A 108 -10.60 0.75 2.93
N VAL A 109 -9.39 0.62 3.48
CA VAL A 109 -8.53 -0.55 3.26
C VAL A 109 -9.16 -1.77 3.91
N THR A 110 -9.49 -2.75 3.07
CA THR A 110 -10.04 -4.04 3.47
C THR A 110 -9.05 -5.19 3.29
N ARG A 111 -7.91 -4.93 2.63
CA ARG A 111 -6.87 -5.92 2.37
C ARG A 111 -5.49 -5.29 2.43
N VAL A 112 -4.56 -5.92 3.13
CA VAL A 112 -3.15 -5.53 3.18
C VAL A 112 -2.29 -6.74 2.86
N VAL A 113 -1.35 -6.57 1.94
CA VAL A 113 -0.30 -7.57 1.67
C VAL A 113 1.00 -7.03 2.24
N PHE A 114 1.63 -7.78 3.14
CA PHE A 114 2.97 -7.50 3.61
C PHE A 114 3.95 -8.34 2.80
N VAL A 115 4.95 -7.70 2.22
CA VAL A 115 6.04 -8.34 1.49
C VAL A 115 7.27 -8.35 2.40
N TYR A 116 7.92 -9.50 2.56
CA TYR A 116 9.15 -9.66 3.33
C TYR A 116 10.02 -10.71 2.63
N ASP A 117 11.21 -10.35 2.16
CA ASP A 117 12.11 -11.26 1.42
C ASP A 117 11.37 -12.09 0.36
N PHE A 118 10.52 -11.43 -0.44
CA PHE A 118 9.64 -12.03 -1.47
C PHE A 118 8.46 -12.85 -0.97
N ASP A 119 8.43 -13.23 0.32
CA ASP A 119 7.25 -13.84 0.93
C ASP A 119 6.14 -12.80 1.09
N ARG A 120 4.90 -13.24 0.85
CA ARG A 120 3.72 -12.37 0.83
C ARG A 120 2.72 -12.86 1.87
N PHE A 121 2.40 -12.01 2.82
CA PHE A 121 1.48 -12.28 3.92
C PHE A 121 0.23 -11.41 3.77
N MET A 122 -0.93 -12.03 3.57
CA MET A 122 -2.18 -11.29 3.40
C MET A 122 -2.98 -11.22 4.69
N ILE A 123 -3.42 -10.00 5.02
CA ILE A 123 -4.47 -9.76 6.01
C ILE A 123 -5.71 -9.24 5.28
N ASN A 124 -6.82 -9.94 5.44
CA ASN A 124 -8.14 -9.44 5.06
C ASN A 124 -8.84 -8.83 6.29
N VAL A 125 -9.69 -7.84 6.04
CA VAL A 125 -10.50 -7.19 7.06
C VAL A 125 -11.95 -7.60 6.81
N VAL A 126 -12.48 -8.45 7.70
CA VAL A 126 -13.84 -8.97 7.60
C VAL A 126 -14.55 -8.58 8.89
N ASP A 127 -15.67 -7.86 8.78
CA ASP A 127 -16.42 -7.35 9.94
C ASP A 127 -15.52 -6.62 10.97
N ASP A 128 -14.64 -5.74 10.46
CA ASP A 128 -13.61 -5.01 11.21
C ASP A 128 -12.55 -5.86 11.91
N LEU A 129 -12.55 -7.18 11.72
CA LEU A 129 -11.53 -8.08 12.22
C LEU A 129 -10.43 -8.28 11.18
N CYS A 130 -9.17 -8.11 11.61
CA CYS A 130 -8.01 -8.45 10.81
C CYS A 130 -7.77 -9.97 10.87
N VAL A 131 -8.00 -10.64 9.75
CA VAL A 131 -7.91 -12.09 9.57
C VAL A 131 -6.72 -12.39 8.66
N PHE A 132 -5.80 -13.23 9.14
CA PHE A 132 -4.69 -13.73 8.33
C PHE A 132 -5.20 -14.80 7.36
N ASP A 133 -4.86 -14.65 6.08
CA ASP A 133 -5.25 -15.57 5.02
C ASP A 133 -4.07 -16.49 4.67
N GLU A 134 -4.17 -17.77 5.03
CA GLU A 134 -3.12 -18.78 4.85
C GLU A 134 -3.01 -19.25 3.39
N ASP A 135 -4.09 -19.15 2.62
CA ASP A 135 -4.21 -19.69 1.25
C ASP A 135 -4.26 -18.56 0.19
N ALA A 136 -3.80 -17.37 0.57
CA ALA A 136 -3.97 -16.17 -0.22
C ALA A 136 -3.22 -16.21 -1.56
N VAL A 137 -3.95 -16.03 -2.66
CA VAL A 137 -3.36 -15.81 -4.00
C VAL A 137 -3.23 -14.31 -4.25
N THR A 138 -2.00 -13.80 -4.24
CA THR A 138 -1.76 -12.35 -4.30
C THR A 138 -1.54 -11.78 -5.70
N ASP A 139 -1.29 -12.62 -6.71
CA ASP A 139 -0.73 -12.16 -8.00
C ASP A 139 -1.76 -11.45 -8.90
N THR A 140 -3.05 -11.63 -8.60
CA THR A 140 -4.16 -11.12 -9.42
C THR A 140 -5.04 -10.10 -8.70
N LEU A 141 -4.69 -9.67 -7.49
CA LEU A 141 -5.53 -8.81 -6.66
C LEU A 141 -5.88 -7.48 -7.34
N TRP A 142 -4.97 -6.94 -8.14
CA TRP A 142 -5.18 -5.73 -8.92
C TRP A 142 -6.34 -5.84 -9.94
N ARG A 143 -6.76 -7.06 -10.30
CA ARG A 143 -7.91 -7.31 -11.20
C ARG A 143 -9.24 -7.39 -10.47
N GLU A 144 -9.21 -7.65 -9.17
CA GLU A 144 -10.41 -7.83 -8.34
C GLU A 144 -11.02 -6.53 -7.87
N VAL A 145 -10.25 -5.43 -7.95
CA VAL A 145 -10.74 -4.11 -7.56
C VAL A 145 -11.62 -3.53 -8.63
#